data_AF-A0A0F7UBC1-F1
#
_entry.id   AF-A0A0F7UBC1-F1
#
_cell.length_a   1.000
_cell.length_b   1.000
_cell.length_c   1.000
_cell.angle_alpha   90.00
_cell.angle_beta   90.00
_cell.angle_gamma   90.00
#
_symmetry.space_group_name_H-M   'P 1'
#
loop_
_entity.id
_entity.type
_entity.pdbx_description
1 polymer ?
#
loop_
_entity_poly.entity_id
_entity_poly.type
_entity_poly.pdbx_seq_one_letter_code
_entity_poly.pdbx_strand_id
1 'polypeptide(L)'
;MLVACEDAFRRRSPLFWFLSATLLLLFFFFLGRSTSPSPSSLSSPLSSSLSFLVAPAAETRLAPEAAMRGNIRGFAIAWRAEGGFLLLRSEKKSKGLHYQLPGGHAEFPGDASRAAQFLQSEASSRAFFLSAPSSAEAAGEQRKKHVDEEEVARAACARELFEETGIDVGEDLGSLVPLAPAGVGPYNNRFFFFLHLTDKLLADAPRALQSDDAEKQTANGNTRALLYPENRDGHSPPLDVQLAVGLDEHTGFRFVDSAEEAAELVVKHAGGRSTKALKAFQKLLNKHAPLSPLETVRACTDTS
;
A
#
# COMPACT_ATOMS: atom_id res chain seq x y z
N MET A 1 -19.11 -6.25 -37.03
CA MET A 1 -19.28 -5.55 -35.74
C MET A 1 -19.11 -4.03 -35.80
N LEU A 2 -18.87 -3.42 -36.98
CA LEU A 2 -18.75 -1.95 -37.14
C LEU A 2 -20.10 -1.24 -37.43
N VAL A 3 -21.13 -1.96 -37.87
CA VAL A 3 -22.42 -1.37 -38.28
C VAL A 3 -23.33 -1.04 -37.08
N ALA A 4 -23.11 -1.66 -35.91
CA ALA A 4 -23.97 -1.45 -34.74
C ALA A 4 -23.67 -0.15 -33.96
N CYS A 5 -22.57 0.55 -34.25
CA CYS A 5 -22.17 1.76 -33.51
C CYS A 5 -22.78 3.05 -34.09
N GLU A 6 -23.08 3.10 -35.38
CA GLU A 6 -23.59 4.33 -36.02
C GLU A 6 -25.03 4.68 -35.61
N ASP A 7 -25.84 3.69 -35.26
CA ASP A 7 -27.26 3.90 -34.92
C ASP A 7 -27.47 4.55 -33.54
N ALA A 8 -26.49 4.44 -32.65
CA ALA A 8 -26.53 5.03 -31.32
C ALA A 8 -26.41 6.57 -31.34
N PHE A 9 -25.79 7.15 -32.38
CA PHE A 9 -25.61 8.60 -32.50
C PHE A 9 -26.84 9.30 -33.07
N ARG A 10 -27.65 8.62 -33.90
CA ARG A 10 -28.82 9.24 -34.57
C ARG A 10 -30.05 9.37 -33.67
N ARG A 11 -30.14 8.61 -32.58
CA ARG A 11 -31.30 8.64 -31.67
C ARG A 11 -31.20 9.63 -30.52
N ARG A 12 -30.12 10.41 -30.42
CA ARG A 12 -29.99 11.39 -29.34
C ARG A 12 -30.84 12.62 -29.64
N SER A 13 -31.65 13.02 -28.66
CA SER A 13 -32.51 14.19 -28.80
C SER A 13 -31.67 15.46 -29.04
N PRO A 14 -32.20 16.47 -29.74
CA PRO A 14 -31.52 17.75 -29.94
C PRO A 14 -31.04 18.38 -28.62
N LEU A 15 -31.79 18.16 -27.55
CA LEU A 15 -31.50 18.62 -26.20
C LEU A 15 -30.17 18.07 -25.66
N PHE A 16 -29.84 16.82 -25.98
CA PHE A 16 -28.56 16.22 -25.61
C PHE A 16 -27.37 16.94 -26.27
N TRP A 17 -27.52 17.33 -27.54
CA TRP A 17 -26.48 18.05 -28.28
C TRP A 17 -26.27 19.46 -27.73
N PHE A 18 -27.36 20.18 -27.42
CA PHE A 18 -27.28 21.48 -26.76
C PHE A 18 -26.58 21.40 -25.40
N LEU A 19 -26.90 20.38 -24.59
CA LEU A 19 -26.29 20.20 -23.27
C LEU A 19 -24.78 19.91 -23.39
N SER A 20 -24.39 19.02 -24.32
CA SER A 20 -22.97 18.71 -24.57
C SER A 20 -22.19 19.93 -25.06
N ALA A 21 -22.74 20.70 -26.01
CA ALA A 21 -22.10 21.91 -26.50
C ALA A 21 -21.93 22.96 -25.39
N THR A 22 -22.94 23.11 -24.52
CA THR A 22 -22.89 24.04 -23.38
C THR A 22 -21.81 23.64 -22.37
N LEU A 23 -21.71 22.35 -22.02
CA LEU A 23 -20.66 21.84 -21.12
C LEU A 23 -19.26 22.02 -21.71
N LEU A 24 -19.10 21.80 -23.02
CA LEU A 24 -17.84 22.01 -23.71
C LEU A 24 -17.41 23.48 -23.69
N LEU A 25 -18.34 24.42 -23.91
CA LEU A 25 -18.05 25.87 -23.84
C LEU A 25 -17.68 26.32 -22.43
N LEU A 26 -18.35 25.79 -21.40
CA LEU A 26 -17.98 26.05 -20.01
C LEU A 26 -16.57 25.53 -19.69
N PHE A 27 -16.23 24.34 -20.16
CA PHE A 27 -14.88 23.79 -20.00
C PHE A 27 -13.81 24.73 -20.57
N PHE A 28 -13.98 25.23 -21.80
CA PHE A 28 -13.03 26.18 -22.39
C PHE A 28 -12.98 27.52 -21.66
N PHE A 29 -14.11 28.01 -21.13
CA PHE A 29 -14.14 29.22 -20.32
C PHE A 29 -13.34 29.10 -19.02
N PHE A 30 -13.34 27.91 -18.39
CA PHE A 30 -12.54 27.65 -17.20
C PHE A 30 -11.05 27.43 -17.51
N LEU A 31 -10.72 26.80 -18.65
CA LEU A 31 -9.32 26.67 -19.08
C LEU A 31 -8.70 28.03 -19.43
N GLY A 32 -9.49 28.96 -19.99
CA GLY A 32 -9.02 30.30 -20.37
C GLY A 32 -8.73 31.25 -19.20
N ARG A 33 -9.09 30.89 -17.96
CA ARG A 33 -8.89 31.76 -16.78
C ARG A 33 -7.58 31.53 -16.02
N SER A 34 -6.70 30.65 -16.50
CA SER A 34 -5.55 30.18 -15.73
C SER A 34 -4.19 30.69 -16.22
N THR A 35 -4.03 31.97 -16.55
CA THR A 35 -2.68 32.58 -16.66
C THR A 35 -2.72 34.10 -16.45
N SER A 36 -2.60 34.55 -15.20
CA SER A 36 -2.09 35.90 -14.92
C SER A 36 -0.58 35.80 -14.67
N PRO A 37 0.28 36.49 -15.45
CA PRO A 37 1.70 36.53 -15.21
C PRO A 37 2.02 37.42 -14.01
N SER A 38 2.68 36.86 -13.00
CA SER A 38 3.21 37.61 -11.86
C SER A 38 4.34 38.54 -12.32
N PRO A 39 4.36 39.82 -11.90
CA PRO A 39 5.46 40.72 -12.21
C PRO A 39 6.69 40.38 -11.36
N SER A 40 7.82 40.25 -12.04
CA SER A 40 9.18 40.14 -11.50
C SER A 40 9.61 41.42 -10.78
N SER A 41 10.06 41.30 -9.52
CA SER A 41 10.83 42.34 -8.82
C SER A 41 12.31 41.97 -8.75
N LEU A 42 13.13 42.88 -9.29
CA LEU A 42 14.60 42.91 -9.27
C LEU A 42 15.10 43.77 -8.09
N SER A 43 16.37 43.55 -7.72
CA SER A 43 17.32 44.46 -7.03
C SER A 43 17.11 44.73 -5.52
N SER A 44 18.11 44.83 -4.62
CA SER A 44 19.58 44.65 -4.60
C SER A 44 20.01 44.58 -3.08
N PRO A 45 21.16 45.08 -2.60
CA PRO A 45 22.30 44.30 -2.15
C PRO A 45 22.65 44.42 -0.64
N LEU A 46 23.58 43.55 -0.21
CA LEU A 46 24.56 43.63 0.90
C LEU A 46 24.42 44.79 1.91
N SER A 47 24.26 44.44 3.21
CA SER A 47 24.91 45.17 4.30
C SER A 47 25.16 44.28 5.51
N SER A 48 26.40 44.36 5.99
CA SER A 48 27.02 43.73 7.16
C SER A 48 26.38 44.17 8.47
N SER A 49 26.35 43.29 9.48
CA SER A 49 26.74 43.60 10.87
C SER A 49 26.77 42.33 11.74
N LEU A 50 27.97 41.96 12.17
CA LEU A 50 28.25 41.04 13.27
C LEU A 50 27.86 41.73 14.59
N SER A 51 26.85 41.18 15.26
CA SER A 51 26.58 41.48 16.68
C SER A 51 26.47 40.15 17.42
N PHE A 52 27.52 39.84 18.17
CA PHE A 52 27.53 38.82 19.21
C PHE A 52 26.50 39.21 20.29
N LEU A 53 25.37 38.52 20.29
CA LEU A 53 24.53 38.40 21.48
C LEU A 53 24.43 36.92 21.81
N VAL A 54 25.09 36.55 22.91
CA VAL A 54 24.95 35.26 23.58
C VAL A 54 23.50 35.17 24.05
N ALA A 55 22.67 34.51 23.24
CA ALA A 55 21.33 34.11 23.63
C ALA A 55 21.45 32.95 24.63
N PRO A 56 20.61 32.91 25.69
CA PRO A 56 20.53 31.74 26.55
C PRO A 56 20.14 30.55 25.68
N ALA A 57 20.83 29.42 25.89
CA ALA A 57 20.63 28.18 25.17
C ALA A 57 19.13 27.91 24.99
N ALA A 58 18.66 28.12 23.76
CA ALA A 58 17.32 27.76 23.36
C ALA A 58 17.26 26.24 23.53
N GLU A 59 16.62 25.85 24.64
CA GLU A 59 16.08 24.53 24.88
C GLU A 59 15.44 24.10 23.57
N THR A 60 16.18 23.28 22.82
CA THR A 60 15.80 22.80 21.51
C THR A 60 14.62 21.90 21.83
N ARG A 61 13.42 22.48 21.78
CA ARG A 61 12.16 21.76 21.94
C ARG A 61 12.25 20.60 20.96
N LEU A 62 12.48 19.41 21.51
CA LEU A 62 12.29 18.13 20.85
C LEU A 62 10.81 18.08 20.46
N ALA A 63 10.47 18.76 19.37
CA ALA A 63 9.20 18.60 18.69
C ALA A 63 9.05 17.10 18.39
N PRO A 64 7.83 16.57 18.55
CA PRO A 64 7.66 15.29 19.20
C PRO A 64 8.01 14.17 18.21
N GLU A 65 9.10 13.44 18.46
CA GLU A 65 9.32 12.12 17.83
C GLU A 65 8.06 11.25 17.96
N ALA A 66 7.31 11.42 19.06
CA ALA A 66 6.02 10.77 19.30
C ALA A 66 4.94 11.09 18.24
N ALA A 67 4.96 12.28 17.63
CA ALA A 67 3.96 12.67 16.63
C ALA A 67 4.23 12.08 15.24
N MET A 68 5.50 11.82 14.89
CA MET A 68 5.85 11.14 13.63
C MET A 68 5.56 9.64 13.68
N ARG A 69 5.73 9.00 14.85
CA ARG A 69 5.43 7.57 15.04
C ARG A 69 3.95 7.22 14.81
N GLY A 70 3.04 8.17 14.94
CA GLY A 70 1.59 7.91 14.89
C GLY A 70 0.96 7.66 13.52
N ASN A 71 1.72 7.61 12.42
CA ASN A 71 1.12 7.48 11.08
C ASN A 71 1.92 6.56 10.13
N ILE A 72 2.68 5.62 10.68
CA ILE A 72 3.29 4.55 9.88
C ILE A 72 2.19 3.63 9.36
N ARG A 73 2.28 3.23 8.09
CA ARG A 73 1.33 2.31 7.45
C ARG A 73 2.05 1.34 6.54
N GLY A 74 1.57 0.11 6.47
CA GLY A 74 2.03 -0.92 5.54
C GLY A 74 0.91 -1.39 4.64
N PHE A 75 1.21 -1.62 3.35
CA PHE A 75 0.26 -2.14 2.38
C PHE A 75 0.92 -3.27 1.56
N ALA A 76 0.17 -4.33 1.27
CA ALA A 76 0.65 -5.40 0.40
C ALA A 76 0.18 -5.18 -1.04
N ILE A 77 1.12 -5.24 -1.97
CA ILE A 77 0.87 -5.53 -3.38
C ILE A 77 0.94 -7.06 -3.51
N ALA A 78 -0.18 -7.71 -3.19
CA ALA A 78 -0.28 -9.17 -3.17
C ALA A 78 -0.70 -9.69 -4.54
N TRP A 79 0.05 -10.67 -5.08
CA TRP A 79 -0.11 -11.17 -6.44
C TRP A 79 -0.11 -12.70 -6.50
N ARG A 80 -1.00 -13.27 -7.30
CA ARG A 80 -1.09 -14.70 -7.63
C ARG A 80 -0.89 -14.89 -9.13
N ALA A 81 -0.20 -15.96 -9.53
CA ALA A 81 0.02 -16.27 -10.95
C ALA A 81 -1.27 -16.45 -11.76
N GLU A 82 -2.28 -17.11 -11.21
CA GLU A 82 -3.51 -17.47 -11.93
C GLU A 82 -4.61 -16.39 -11.92
N GLY A 83 -4.43 -15.30 -11.17
CA GLY A 83 -5.45 -14.25 -11.05
C GLY A 83 -4.93 -12.82 -11.04
N GLY A 84 -3.64 -12.62 -10.81
CA GLY A 84 -3.05 -11.29 -10.69
C GLY A 84 -3.15 -10.71 -9.28
N PHE A 85 -3.39 -9.40 -9.18
CA PHE A 85 -3.32 -8.62 -7.96
C PHE A 85 -4.60 -8.70 -7.13
N LEU A 86 -4.46 -8.98 -5.84
CA LEU A 86 -5.56 -8.99 -4.88
C LEU A 86 -5.98 -7.57 -4.52
N LEU A 87 -7.26 -7.25 -4.71
CA LEU A 87 -7.90 -6.02 -4.26
C LEU A 87 -9.10 -6.32 -3.37
N LEU A 88 -9.27 -5.53 -2.32
CA LEU A 88 -10.43 -5.58 -1.43
C LEU A 88 -11.47 -4.57 -1.87
N ARG A 89 -12.73 -5.01 -1.97
CA ARG A 89 -13.87 -4.15 -2.27
C ARG A 89 -14.39 -3.55 -0.98
N SER A 90 -14.64 -2.25 -0.99
CA SER A 90 -15.29 -1.52 0.09
C SER A 90 -16.41 -0.64 -0.44
N GLU A 91 -17.42 -0.43 0.39
CA GLU A 91 -18.50 0.52 0.12
C GLU A 91 -18.63 1.50 1.28
N LYS A 92 -18.29 2.77 1.04
CA LYS A 92 -18.39 3.84 2.04
C LYS A 92 -19.39 4.88 1.55
N LYS A 93 -20.32 5.34 2.41
CA LYS A 93 -21.37 6.30 2.03
C LYS A 93 -20.86 7.52 1.25
N SER A 94 -19.68 8.02 1.59
CA SER A 94 -19.07 9.20 0.96
C SER A 94 -18.25 8.90 -0.30
N LYS A 95 -17.78 7.66 -0.49
CA LYS A 95 -16.90 7.26 -1.62
C LYS A 95 -17.60 6.36 -2.64
N GLY A 96 -18.76 5.81 -2.27
CA GLY A 96 -19.42 4.72 -2.96
C GLY A 96 -18.57 3.45 -2.97
N LEU A 97 -18.81 2.62 -3.98
CA LEU A 97 -18.02 1.44 -4.28
C LEU A 97 -16.61 1.82 -4.74
N HIS A 98 -15.61 1.24 -4.09
CA HIS A 98 -14.19 1.43 -4.40
C HIS A 98 -13.38 0.20 -4.00
N TYR A 99 -12.14 0.15 -4.48
CA TYR A 99 -11.19 -0.91 -4.14
C TYR A 99 -9.99 -0.35 -3.40
N GLN A 100 -9.33 -1.20 -2.61
CA GLN A 100 -8.08 -0.89 -1.92
C GLN A 100 -7.12 -2.07 -1.93
N LEU A 101 -5.84 -1.78 -1.70
CA LEU A 101 -4.85 -2.80 -1.34
C LEU A 101 -5.05 -3.21 0.12
N PRO A 102 -4.82 -4.48 0.48
CA PRO A 102 -4.84 -4.88 1.87
C PRO A 102 -3.72 -4.17 2.66
N GLY A 103 -4.03 -3.75 3.89
CA GLY A 103 -3.08 -3.07 4.76
C GLY A 103 -3.63 -1.82 5.47
N GLY A 104 -2.92 -1.37 6.49
CA GLY A 104 -3.44 -0.37 7.43
C GLY A 104 -2.37 0.34 8.27
N HIS A 105 -2.78 0.83 9.43
CA HIS A 105 -1.91 1.61 10.31
C HIS A 105 -1.09 0.70 11.22
N ALA A 106 0.11 1.14 11.59
CA ALA A 106 0.81 0.50 12.69
C ALA A 106 0.13 0.80 14.03
N GLU A 107 -0.13 -0.25 14.81
CA GLU A 107 -0.63 -0.20 16.17
C GLU A 107 0.52 -0.35 17.16
N PHE A 108 0.75 0.69 17.97
CA PHE A 108 1.78 0.69 18.99
C PHE A 108 1.19 0.30 20.36
N PRO A 109 1.94 -0.45 21.19
CA PRO A 109 3.30 -0.95 20.94
C PRO A 109 3.36 -2.30 20.20
N GLY A 110 2.21 -2.88 19.83
CA GLY A 110 2.10 -4.24 19.31
C GLY A 110 2.98 -4.50 18.08
N ASP A 111 2.78 -3.75 17.00
CA ASP A 111 3.48 -3.95 15.73
C ASP A 111 5.00 -3.70 15.86
N ALA A 112 5.39 -2.74 16.69
CA ALA A 112 6.81 -2.50 16.97
C ALA A 112 7.46 -3.65 17.74
N SER A 113 6.74 -4.27 18.66
CA SER A 113 7.22 -5.44 19.41
C SER A 113 7.39 -6.64 18.49
N ARG A 114 6.42 -6.87 17.59
CA ARG A 114 6.46 -7.93 16.58
C ARG A 114 7.63 -7.75 15.61
N ALA A 115 7.83 -6.54 15.10
CA ALA A 115 8.97 -6.18 14.27
C ALA A 115 10.31 -6.46 14.98
N ALA A 116 10.42 -6.10 16.26
CA ALA A 116 11.63 -6.36 17.04
C ALA A 116 11.91 -7.86 17.25
N GLN A 117 10.87 -8.67 17.48
CA GLN A 117 11.00 -10.13 17.61
C GLN A 117 11.49 -10.76 16.31
N PHE A 118 10.92 -10.36 15.18
CA PHE A 118 11.34 -10.83 13.85
C PHE A 118 12.81 -10.50 13.56
N LEU A 119 13.25 -9.27 13.84
CA LEU A 119 14.66 -8.90 13.67
C LEU A 119 15.62 -9.72 14.55
N GLN A 120 15.16 -10.17 15.72
CA GLN A 120 15.95 -11.03 16.61
C GLN A 120 16.04 -12.47 16.07
N SER A 121 14.96 -13.03 15.53
CA SER A 121 14.96 -14.37 14.94
C SER A 121 15.81 -14.43 13.66
N GLU A 122 15.73 -13.42 12.80
CA GLU A 122 16.57 -13.29 11.60
C GLU A 122 18.07 -13.19 11.94
N ALA A 123 18.42 -12.34 12.91
CA ALA A 123 19.80 -12.20 13.36
C ALA A 123 20.36 -13.50 13.93
N SER A 124 19.54 -14.23 14.71
CA SER A 124 19.91 -15.53 15.27
C SER A 124 20.12 -16.59 14.18
N SER A 125 19.25 -16.61 13.18
CA SER A 125 19.34 -17.52 12.04
C SER A 125 20.58 -17.25 11.20
N ARG A 126 20.91 -15.98 10.92
CA ARG A 126 22.13 -15.60 10.19
C ARG A 126 23.41 -15.89 10.97
N ALA A 127 23.42 -15.62 12.27
CA ALA A 127 24.58 -15.89 13.13
C ALA A 127 24.91 -17.39 13.19
N PHE A 128 23.88 -18.25 13.19
CA PHE A 128 24.07 -19.70 13.12
C PHE A 128 24.85 -20.14 11.88
N PHE A 129 24.62 -19.49 10.74
CA PHE A 129 25.34 -19.80 9.48
C PHE A 129 26.74 -19.19 9.41
N LEU A 130 27.00 -18.06 10.08
CA LEU A 130 28.27 -17.32 9.98
C LEU A 130 29.25 -17.56 11.14
N SER A 131 28.96 -18.51 12.03
CA SER A 131 29.80 -18.81 13.20
C SER A 131 31.12 -19.50 12.81
N ALA A 132 32.06 -18.72 12.27
CA ALA A 132 33.49 -18.90 12.51
C ALA A 132 33.87 -18.05 13.74
N PRO A 133 34.58 -18.62 14.73
CA PRO A 133 34.90 -17.90 15.96
C PRO A 133 35.97 -16.82 15.71
N SER A 134 35.58 -15.55 15.65
CA SER A 134 36.52 -14.44 15.80
C SER A 134 36.33 -13.80 17.18
N SER A 135 37.19 -14.18 18.11
CA SER A 135 37.37 -13.60 19.42
C SER A 135 37.98 -12.19 19.30
N ALA A 136 37.16 -11.15 19.27
CA ALA A 136 37.61 -9.78 19.52
C ALA A 136 36.52 -9.01 20.26
N GLU A 137 36.86 -8.63 21.50
CA GLU A 137 35.99 -8.10 22.53
C GLU A 137 35.38 -6.73 22.19
N ALA A 138 34.11 -6.61 22.59
CA ALA A 138 33.28 -5.42 22.46
C ALA A 138 33.41 -4.51 23.69
N ALA A 139 33.79 -3.25 23.48
CA ALA A 139 33.50 -2.16 24.43
C ALA A 139 32.13 -1.56 24.09
N GLY A 140 31.20 -1.69 25.05
CA GLY A 140 29.77 -1.45 24.86
C GLY A 140 29.36 0.01 24.83
N GLU A 141 28.71 0.40 23.74
CA GLU A 141 27.83 1.56 23.67
C GLU A 141 26.40 1.02 23.49
N GLN A 142 25.57 1.08 24.55
CA GLN A 142 24.16 0.72 24.49
C GLN A 142 23.39 1.77 23.69
N ARG A 143 23.52 1.72 22.36
CA ARG A 143 22.67 2.51 21.46
C ARG A 143 21.25 2.00 21.61
N LYS A 144 20.33 2.87 22.04
CA LYS A 144 18.89 2.62 21.98
C LYS A 144 18.59 2.14 20.56
N LYS A 145 18.24 0.86 20.40
CA LYS A 145 18.01 0.25 19.10
C LYS A 145 16.76 0.90 18.52
N HIS A 146 16.94 1.89 17.66
CA HIS A 146 15.86 2.51 16.91
C HIS A 146 15.21 1.40 16.09
N VAL A 147 13.94 1.11 16.35
CA VAL A 147 13.19 0.13 15.56
C VAL A 147 12.98 0.74 14.18
N ASP A 148 13.32 0.00 13.14
CA ASP A 148 13.17 0.45 11.76
C ASP A 148 11.67 0.64 11.44
N GLU A 149 11.31 1.83 10.95
CA GLU A 149 9.94 2.17 10.58
C GLU A 149 9.39 1.24 9.51
N GLU A 150 10.24 0.77 8.59
CA GLU A 150 9.83 -0.19 7.56
C GLU A 150 9.43 -1.54 8.16
N GLU A 151 10.16 -2.02 9.16
CA GLU A 151 9.86 -3.28 9.84
C GLU A 151 8.57 -3.18 10.68
N VAL A 152 8.34 -2.03 11.32
CA VAL A 152 7.05 -1.73 11.98
C VAL A 152 5.91 -1.75 10.95
N ALA A 153 6.10 -1.12 9.80
CA ALA A 153 5.11 -1.11 8.73
C ALA A 153 4.87 -2.52 8.15
N ARG A 154 5.91 -3.36 8.08
CA ARG A 154 5.80 -4.75 7.62
C ARG A 154 4.96 -5.59 8.59
N ALA A 155 5.19 -5.45 9.89
CA ALA A 155 4.38 -6.10 10.92
C ALA A 155 2.91 -5.64 10.85
N ALA A 156 2.67 -4.33 10.70
CA ALA A 156 1.33 -3.78 10.53
C ALA A 156 0.65 -4.34 9.27
N CYS A 157 1.38 -4.41 8.15
CA CYS A 157 0.90 -4.99 6.91
C CYS A 157 0.47 -6.46 7.07
N ALA A 158 1.26 -7.27 7.79
CA ALA A 158 0.93 -8.68 8.05
C ALA A 158 -0.33 -8.84 8.91
N ARG A 159 -0.46 -8.03 9.97
CA ARG A 159 -1.66 -8.04 10.84
C ARG A 159 -2.91 -7.69 10.05
N GLU A 160 -2.88 -6.59 9.32
CA GLU A 160 -4.03 -6.11 8.53
C GLU A 160 -4.39 -7.10 7.42
N LEU A 161 -3.38 -7.70 6.77
CA LEU A 161 -3.64 -8.74 5.77
C LEU A 161 -4.39 -9.93 6.38
N PHE A 162 -4.00 -10.39 7.56
CA PHE A 162 -4.71 -11.45 8.28
C PHE A 162 -6.11 -10.99 8.70
N GLU A 163 -6.26 -9.77 9.21
CA GLU A 163 -7.53 -9.24 9.69
C GLU A 163 -8.56 -9.02 8.59
N GLU A 164 -8.11 -8.52 7.43
CA GLU A 164 -8.95 -8.19 6.29
C GLU A 164 -9.22 -9.40 5.39
N THR A 165 -8.36 -10.42 5.37
CA THR A 165 -8.42 -11.52 4.36
C THR A 165 -8.26 -12.94 4.92
N GLY A 166 -7.79 -13.09 6.15
CA GLY A 166 -7.40 -14.38 6.74
C GLY A 166 -6.04 -14.91 6.28
N ILE A 167 -5.34 -14.25 5.36
CA ILE A 167 -4.01 -14.66 4.92
C ILE A 167 -2.99 -14.34 6.02
N ASP A 168 -2.49 -15.39 6.69
CA ASP A 168 -1.49 -15.25 7.74
C ASP A 168 -0.07 -15.38 7.18
N VAL A 169 0.68 -14.29 7.28
CA VAL A 169 2.13 -14.23 7.00
C VAL A 169 2.90 -13.80 8.25
N GLY A 170 2.24 -13.85 9.40
CA GLY A 170 2.72 -13.30 10.64
C GLY A 170 3.89 -14.05 11.27
N GLU A 171 4.06 -15.33 10.94
CA GLU A 171 5.21 -16.16 11.32
C GLU A 171 6.39 -16.02 10.33
N ASP A 172 6.12 -15.56 9.11
CA ASP A 172 7.10 -15.37 8.03
C ASP A 172 6.98 -13.96 7.44
N LEU A 173 7.36 -12.95 8.23
CA LEU A 173 7.39 -11.56 7.75
C LEU A 173 8.37 -11.39 6.58
N GLY A 174 9.35 -12.29 6.40
CA GLY A 174 10.26 -12.28 5.27
C GLY A 174 9.57 -12.49 3.91
N SER A 175 8.38 -13.08 3.90
CA SER A 175 7.54 -13.19 2.71
C SER A 175 7.01 -11.84 2.17
N LEU A 176 6.97 -10.80 3.01
CA LEU A 176 6.59 -9.43 2.65
C LEU A 176 7.83 -8.64 2.20
N VAL A 177 8.17 -8.75 0.92
CA VAL A 177 9.40 -8.16 0.39
C VAL A 177 9.27 -6.65 0.27
N PRO A 178 10.13 -5.84 0.91
CA PRO A 178 10.04 -4.39 0.84
C PRO A 178 10.31 -3.87 -0.57
N LEU A 179 9.49 -2.93 -1.04
CA LEU A 179 9.63 -2.35 -2.37
C LEU A 179 10.30 -0.96 -2.39
N ALA A 180 10.57 -0.38 -1.22
CA ALA A 180 11.28 0.90 -1.13
C ALA A 180 12.68 0.85 -1.77
N PRO A 181 13.50 -0.21 -1.59
CA PRO A 181 14.79 -0.34 -2.30
C PRO A 181 14.64 -0.37 -3.83
N ALA A 182 13.51 -0.86 -4.35
CA ALA A 182 13.18 -0.88 -5.77
C ALA A 182 12.55 0.43 -6.29
N GLY A 183 12.50 1.48 -5.47
CA GLY A 183 11.95 2.78 -5.83
C GLY A 183 10.42 2.89 -5.76
N VAL A 184 9.74 1.94 -5.11
CA VAL A 184 8.29 1.97 -4.89
C VAL A 184 8.02 2.41 -3.45
N GLY A 185 7.73 3.69 -3.28
CA GLY A 185 7.52 4.29 -1.96
C GLY A 185 8.82 4.46 -1.16
N PRO A 186 8.71 4.81 0.14
CA PRO A 186 7.47 5.10 0.85
C PRO A 186 6.79 6.39 0.35
N TYR A 187 5.47 6.50 0.54
CA TYR A 187 4.71 7.72 0.18
C TYR A 187 3.92 8.25 1.39
N ASN A 188 4.44 9.28 2.04
CA ASN A 188 3.83 9.91 3.22
C ASN A 188 3.63 8.89 4.36
N ASN A 189 4.75 8.26 4.76
CA ASN A 189 4.87 7.20 5.78
C ASN A 189 4.06 5.93 5.48
N ARG A 190 3.90 5.63 4.18
CA ARG A 190 3.25 4.42 3.69
C ARG A 190 4.26 3.57 2.97
N PHE A 191 4.54 2.41 3.53
CA PHE A 191 5.44 1.41 2.99
C PHE A 191 4.63 0.39 2.19
N PHE A 192 5.23 -0.13 1.14
CA PHE A 192 4.61 -1.09 0.23
C PHE A 192 5.49 -2.33 0.17
N PHE A 193 4.85 -3.49 0.31
CA PHE A 193 5.51 -4.78 0.30
C PHE A 193 4.92 -5.62 -0.83
N PHE A 194 5.77 -6.38 -1.52
CA PHE A 194 5.30 -7.40 -2.45
C PHE A 194 5.06 -8.69 -1.70
N LEU A 195 3.94 -9.34 -1.99
CA LEU A 195 3.61 -10.67 -1.47
C LEU A 195 3.24 -11.59 -2.62
N HIS A 196 3.93 -12.72 -2.73
CA HIS A 196 3.53 -13.79 -3.63
C HIS A 196 2.50 -14.70 -2.95
N LEU A 197 1.27 -14.68 -3.46
CA LEU A 197 0.17 -15.50 -2.98
C LEU A 197 0.30 -16.92 -3.55
N THR A 198 0.81 -17.82 -2.72
CA THR A 198 0.87 -19.25 -3.04
C THR A 198 -0.49 -19.91 -2.78
N ASP A 199 -0.74 -21.04 -3.46
CA ASP A 199 -1.98 -21.80 -3.22
C ASP A 199 -2.10 -22.28 -1.77
N LYS A 200 -0.97 -22.53 -1.10
CA LYS A 200 -0.94 -22.85 0.33
C LYS A 200 -1.50 -21.72 1.18
N LEU A 201 -1.01 -20.48 0.99
CA LEU A 201 -1.50 -19.31 1.73
C LEU A 201 -3.00 -19.11 1.54
N LEU A 202 -3.49 -19.31 0.32
CA LEU A 202 -4.90 -19.16 -0.02
C LEU A 202 -5.77 -20.29 0.55
N ALA A 203 -5.27 -21.53 0.56
CA ALA A 203 -5.97 -22.68 1.15
C ALA A 203 -6.05 -22.61 2.68
N ASP A 204 -5.06 -21.97 3.32
CA ASP A 204 -5.03 -21.78 4.77
C ASP A 204 -5.88 -20.58 5.23
N ALA A 205 -6.13 -19.58 4.38
CA ALA A 205 -6.85 -18.35 4.74
C ALA A 205 -8.25 -18.57 5.37
N PRO A 206 -9.09 -19.53 4.91
CA PRO A 206 -10.36 -19.84 5.56
C PRO A 206 -10.24 -20.33 7.01
N ARG A 207 -9.08 -20.90 7.41
CA ARG A 207 -8.87 -21.40 8.77
C ARG A 207 -8.82 -20.28 9.82
N ALA A 208 -8.53 -19.05 9.39
CA ALA A 208 -8.53 -17.87 10.26
C ALA A 208 -9.89 -17.63 10.94
N LEU A 209 -10.99 -18.12 10.37
CA LEU A 209 -12.32 -18.07 11.00
C LEU A 209 -12.46 -18.99 12.21
N GLN A 210 -11.67 -20.07 12.28
CA GLN A 210 -11.86 -21.11 13.29
C GLN A 210 -11.09 -20.80 14.58
N SER A 211 -9.95 -20.11 14.48
CA SER A 211 -9.08 -19.84 15.63
C SER A 211 -9.49 -18.61 16.43
N ASP A 212 -9.86 -17.51 15.75
CA ASP A 212 -9.95 -16.19 16.39
C ASP A 212 -11.39 -15.70 16.55
N ASP A 213 -12.27 -16.01 15.59
CA ASP A 213 -13.65 -15.53 15.59
C ASP A 213 -14.52 -16.29 16.60
N ALA A 214 -14.15 -17.52 16.97
CA ALA A 214 -14.84 -18.28 18.01
C ALA A 214 -14.82 -17.56 19.37
N GLU A 215 -13.75 -16.83 19.69
CA GLU A 215 -13.63 -16.05 20.92
C GLU A 215 -14.23 -14.64 20.80
N LYS A 216 -14.11 -13.99 19.62
CA LYS A 216 -14.54 -12.59 19.40
C LYS A 216 -16.00 -12.41 18.98
N GLN A 217 -16.73 -13.49 18.68
CA GLN A 217 -18.14 -13.46 18.27
C GLN A 217 -19.13 -12.82 19.26
N THR A 218 -18.69 -12.41 20.46
CA THR A 218 -19.60 -12.11 21.58
C THR A 218 -19.90 -10.63 21.85
N ALA A 219 -19.27 -9.65 21.18
CA ALA A 219 -19.46 -8.23 21.53
C ALA A 219 -20.21 -7.37 20.49
N ASN A 220 -19.90 -7.48 19.20
CA ASN A 220 -20.40 -6.52 18.18
C ASN A 220 -21.14 -7.16 17.00
N GLY A 221 -21.30 -8.49 16.96
CA GLY A 221 -22.06 -9.20 15.92
C GLY A 221 -21.45 -9.17 14.51
N ASN A 222 -20.31 -8.52 14.34
CA ASN A 222 -19.57 -8.47 13.09
C ASN A 222 -18.56 -9.61 13.05
N THR A 223 -18.71 -10.49 12.07
CA THR A 223 -17.84 -11.65 11.83
C THR A 223 -17.30 -11.58 10.42
N ARG A 224 -16.10 -12.14 10.20
CA ARG A 224 -15.59 -12.32 8.84
C ARG A 224 -16.50 -13.31 8.10
N ALA A 225 -16.62 -13.15 6.79
CA ALA A 225 -17.32 -14.10 5.94
C ALA A 225 -16.37 -14.75 4.94
N LEU A 226 -16.59 -16.02 4.65
CA LEU A 226 -15.95 -16.69 3.50
C LEU A 226 -16.60 -16.16 2.22
N LEU A 227 -15.83 -15.38 1.47
CA LEU A 227 -16.24 -14.85 0.19
C LEU A 227 -15.43 -15.52 -0.93
N TYR A 228 -16.02 -15.58 -2.11
CA TYR A 228 -15.33 -15.91 -3.35
C TYR A 228 -14.94 -14.61 -4.07
N PRO A 229 -13.92 -14.64 -4.95
CA PRO A 229 -13.54 -13.47 -5.72
C PRO A 229 -14.69 -13.05 -6.65
N GLU A 230 -14.84 -11.74 -6.82
CA GLU A 230 -15.80 -11.21 -7.78
C GLU A 230 -15.37 -11.52 -9.21
N ASN A 231 -16.28 -12.14 -9.95
CA ASN A 231 -16.08 -12.38 -11.36
C ASN A 231 -16.27 -11.08 -12.15
N ARG A 232 -15.24 -10.69 -12.91
CA ARG A 232 -15.26 -9.49 -13.76
C ARG A 232 -16.42 -9.50 -14.74
N ASP A 233 -16.64 -10.64 -15.39
CA ASP A 233 -17.52 -10.74 -16.55
C ASP A 233 -18.72 -11.69 -16.33
N GLY A 234 -18.84 -12.27 -15.13
CA GLY A 234 -19.84 -13.32 -14.85
C GLY A 234 -19.65 -14.64 -15.64
N HIS A 235 -18.68 -14.70 -16.55
CA HIS A 235 -18.46 -15.83 -17.47
C HIS A 235 -17.20 -16.65 -17.19
N SER A 236 -16.21 -16.08 -16.51
CA SER A 236 -15.02 -16.84 -16.10
C SER A 236 -15.39 -17.84 -15.01
N PRO A 237 -14.84 -19.07 -15.04
CA PRO A 237 -15.01 -20.00 -13.93
C PRO A 237 -14.50 -19.29 -12.66
N PRO A 238 -15.28 -19.33 -11.56
CA PRO A 238 -14.82 -18.75 -10.31
C PRO A 238 -13.51 -19.43 -9.92
N LEU A 239 -12.51 -18.63 -9.55
CA LEU A 239 -11.33 -19.18 -8.89
C LEU A 239 -11.80 -19.88 -7.61
N ASP A 240 -11.38 -21.12 -7.40
CA ASP A 240 -11.71 -21.89 -6.20
C ASP A 240 -10.84 -21.44 -5.02
N VAL A 241 -11.00 -20.17 -4.67
CA VAL A 241 -10.29 -19.48 -3.61
C VAL A 241 -11.31 -18.77 -2.75
N GLN A 242 -11.24 -19.01 -1.45
CA GLN A 242 -12.05 -18.30 -0.46
C GLN A 242 -11.13 -17.51 0.47
N LEU A 243 -11.52 -16.27 0.77
CA LEU A 243 -10.86 -15.45 1.78
C LEU A 243 -11.83 -15.16 2.91
N ALA A 244 -11.31 -15.11 4.14
CA ALA A 244 -12.05 -14.70 5.33
C ALA A 244 -12.05 -13.18 5.39
N VAL A 245 -13.03 -12.55 4.73
CA VAL A 245 -13.07 -11.10 4.56
C VAL A 245 -13.76 -10.43 5.73
N GLY A 246 -13.09 -9.46 6.36
CA GLY A 246 -13.64 -8.63 7.42
C GLY A 246 -14.77 -7.72 6.93
N LEU A 247 -16.01 -7.98 7.37
CA LEU A 247 -17.22 -7.33 6.85
C LEU A 247 -17.43 -5.87 7.32
N ASP A 248 -16.65 -5.40 8.30
CA ASP A 248 -16.76 -4.06 8.87
C ASP A 248 -16.28 -2.99 7.88
N GLU A 249 -15.30 -3.36 7.07
CA GLU A 249 -14.61 -2.47 6.13
C GLU A 249 -14.74 -2.94 4.67
N HIS A 250 -14.88 -4.24 4.45
CA HIS A 250 -14.85 -4.87 3.13
C HIS A 250 -16.10 -5.68 2.85
N THR A 251 -16.59 -5.61 1.62
CA THR A 251 -17.80 -6.32 1.17
C THR A 251 -17.52 -7.39 0.13
N GLY A 252 -16.25 -7.57 -0.24
CA GLY A 252 -15.80 -8.51 -1.27
C GLY A 252 -14.33 -8.34 -1.57
N PHE A 253 -13.84 -9.14 -2.51
CA PHE A 253 -12.50 -8.99 -3.07
C PHE A 253 -12.50 -9.48 -4.51
N ARG A 254 -11.43 -9.15 -5.24
CA ARG A 254 -11.20 -9.69 -6.57
C ARG A 254 -9.73 -9.75 -6.88
N PHE A 255 -9.42 -10.55 -7.90
CA PHE A 255 -8.12 -10.53 -8.54
C PHE A 255 -8.16 -9.72 -9.85
N VAL A 256 -7.03 -9.10 -10.19
CA VAL A 256 -6.89 -8.21 -11.34
C VAL A 256 -5.58 -8.50 -12.06
N ASP A 257 -5.65 -8.81 -13.35
CA ASP A 257 -4.51 -9.39 -14.09
C ASP A 257 -3.29 -8.46 -14.19
N SER A 258 -3.50 -7.13 -14.23
CA SER A 258 -2.44 -6.14 -14.45
C SER A 258 -2.35 -5.12 -13.31
N ALA A 259 -1.14 -4.61 -13.05
CA ALA A 259 -0.96 -3.58 -12.03
C ALA A 259 -1.55 -2.24 -12.49
N GLU A 260 -1.64 -1.98 -13.79
CA GLU A 260 -2.33 -0.81 -14.35
C GLU A 260 -3.81 -0.82 -14.02
N GLU A 261 -4.52 -1.91 -14.31
CA GLU A 261 -5.95 -2.03 -13.98
C GLU A 261 -6.16 -1.95 -12.47
N ALA A 262 -5.29 -2.60 -11.68
CA ALA A 262 -5.34 -2.48 -10.23
C ALA A 262 -5.16 -1.02 -9.77
N ALA A 263 -4.25 -0.27 -10.41
CA ALA A 263 -4.00 1.13 -10.10
C ALA A 263 -5.22 2.01 -10.38
N GLU A 264 -5.98 1.72 -11.44
CA GLU A 264 -7.23 2.39 -11.81
C GLU A 264 -8.36 2.14 -10.79
N LEU A 265 -8.49 0.89 -10.35
CA LEU A 265 -9.53 0.50 -9.38
C LEU A 265 -9.32 1.12 -7.99
N VAL A 266 -8.07 1.32 -7.58
CA VAL A 266 -7.74 1.91 -6.26
C VAL A 266 -7.63 3.44 -6.25
N VAL A 267 -7.89 4.14 -7.38
CA VAL A 267 -7.78 5.61 -7.48
C VAL A 267 -8.57 6.35 -6.41
N LYS A 268 -9.77 5.86 -6.10
CA LYS A 268 -10.67 6.47 -5.11
C LYS A 268 -10.18 6.28 -3.66
N HIS A 269 -9.20 5.42 -3.44
CA HIS A 269 -8.67 5.09 -2.12
C HIS A 269 -7.38 5.85 -1.79
N ALA A 270 -7.14 6.10 -0.50
CA ALA A 270 -5.87 6.61 0.02
C ALA A 270 -5.30 7.93 -0.60
N GLY A 271 -6.14 8.75 -1.25
CA GLY A 271 -5.65 9.96 -1.93
C GLY A 271 -4.68 9.65 -3.08
N GLY A 272 -4.84 8.50 -3.74
CA GLY A 272 -4.04 8.11 -4.91
C GLY A 272 -2.65 7.55 -4.59
N ARG A 273 -2.30 7.35 -3.30
CA ARG A 273 -0.98 6.82 -2.91
C ARG A 273 -0.77 5.37 -3.35
N SER A 274 -1.79 4.52 -3.18
CA SER A 274 -1.77 3.13 -3.68
C SER A 274 -1.72 3.07 -5.20
N THR A 275 -2.45 3.95 -5.90
CA THR A 275 -2.32 4.11 -7.36
C THR A 275 -0.90 4.47 -7.78
N LYS A 276 -0.26 5.41 -7.07
CA LYS A 276 1.14 5.78 -7.35
C LYS A 276 2.09 4.60 -7.16
N ALA A 277 1.89 3.81 -6.10
CA ALA A 277 2.70 2.62 -5.83
C ALA A 277 2.53 1.54 -6.89
N LEU A 278 1.30 1.20 -7.29
CA LEU A 278 1.04 0.23 -8.35
C LEU A 278 1.62 0.69 -9.70
N LYS A 279 1.52 1.98 -10.04
CA LYS A 279 2.16 2.53 -11.25
C LYS A 279 3.68 2.47 -11.19
N ALA A 280 4.29 2.69 -10.01
CA ALA A 280 5.73 2.55 -9.83
C ALA A 280 6.16 1.07 -9.93
N PHE A 281 5.38 0.16 -9.33
CA PHE A 281 5.59 -1.28 -9.42
C PHE A 281 5.47 -1.77 -10.87
N GLN A 282 4.49 -1.28 -11.64
CA GLN A 282 4.40 -1.63 -13.06
C GLN A 282 5.61 -1.19 -13.87
N LYS A 283 6.13 0.02 -13.61
CA LYS A 283 7.37 0.49 -14.26
C LYS A 283 8.55 -0.41 -13.91
N LEU A 284 8.60 -0.91 -12.68
CA LEU A 284 9.59 -1.89 -12.24
C LEU A 284 9.48 -3.17 -13.07
N LEU A 285 8.27 -3.74 -13.21
CA LEU A 285 8.02 -4.93 -14.04
C LEU A 285 8.46 -4.70 -15.50
N ASN A 286 8.08 -3.57 -16.10
CA ASN A 286 8.41 -3.26 -17.49
C ASN A 286 9.92 -3.11 -17.73
N LYS A 287 10.68 -2.65 -16.74
CA LYS A 287 12.15 -2.52 -16.83
C LYS A 287 12.85 -3.88 -16.82
N HIS A 288 12.25 -4.89 -16.23
CA HIS A 288 12.84 -6.21 -16.00
C HIS A 288 12.13 -7.33 -16.79
N ALA A 289 11.21 -7.01 -17.71
CA ALA A 289 10.57 -7.97 -18.61
C ALA A 289 11.65 -8.68 -19.46
N PRO A 290 11.94 -9.97 -19.21
CA PRO A 290 10.95 -11.07 -19.17
C PRO A 290 10.73 -11.73 -17.80
N LEU A 291 11.19 -11.14 -16.71
CA LEU A 291 11.10 -11.75 -15.37
C LEU A 291 9.67 -11.74 -14.82
N SER A 292 9.30 -12.79 -14.09
CA SER A 292 8.10 -12.77 -13.25
C SER A 292 8.18 -11.64 -12.21
N PRO A 293 7.04 -11.20 -11.62
CA PRO A 293 7.07 -10.18 -10.56
C PRO A 293 8.00 -10.53 -9.40
N LEU A 294 8.03 -11.81 -8.99
CA LEU A 294 8.90 -12.27 -7.91
C LEU A 294 10.40 -12.19 -8.29
N GLU A 295 10.76 -12.64 -9.50
CA GLU A 295 12.13 -12.54 -10.00
C GLU A 295 12.58 -11.09 -10.18
N THR A 296 11.66 -10.23 -10.61
CA THR A 296 11.90 -8.78 -10.71
C THR A 296 12.24 -8.19 -9.35
N VAL A 297 11.46 -8.53 -8.32
CA VAL A 297 11.70 -8.05 -6.96
C VAL A 297 13.04 -8.56 -6.43
N ARG A 298 13.34 -9.85 -6.58
CA ARG A 298 14.62 -10.46 -6.15
C ARG A 298 15.83 -9.82 -6.84
N ALA A 299 15.74 -9.61 -8.16
CA ALA A 299 16.83 -8.99 -8.92
C ALA A 299 17.16 -7.57 -8.45
N CYS A 300 16.20 -6.85 -7.87
CA CYS A 300 16.43 -5.50 -7.34
C CYS A 300 16.98 -5.50 -5.91
N THR A 301 16.57 -6.46 -5.07
CA THR A 301 17.04 -6.54 -3.68
C THR A 301 18.49 -6.96 -3.58
N ASP A 302 18.98 -7.78 -4.51
CA ASP A 302 20.36 -8.30 -4.47
C ASP A 302 21.42 -7.26 -4.90
N THR A 303 20.99 -6.13 -5.47
CA THR A 303 21.89 -5.08 -6.00
C THR A 303 22.16 -3.90 -5.07
N SER A 304 21.62 -3.93 -3.85
CA SER A 304 21.73 -2.83 -2.86
C SER A 304 22.64 -3.22 -1.70
#